data_AF-A0A7W1NB29-F1
#
_entry.id   AF-A0A7W1NB29-F1
#
_cell.length_a   1.000
_cell.length_b   1.000
_cell.length_c   1.000
_cell.angle_alpha   90.00
_cell.angle_beta   90.00
_cell.angle_gamma   90.00
#
_symmetry.space_group_name_H-M   'P 1'
#
loop_
_entity.id
_entity.type
_entity.pdbx_description
1 polymer ?
#
loop_
_entity_poly.entity_id
_entity_poly.type
_entity_poly.pdbx_seq_one_letter_code
_entity_poly.pdbx_strand_id
1 'polypeptide(L)'
;MGRAVPDLGRRCARVPLGDRQRPGAEQLRHHLERQRDQAAGACPSDRPDWSLFGSAGGGGNPPAAGTLQWEAAHHGSGGFLAYLITGDYVHLETMEAQAATCYLSAGSGYGRGFGTARDFLGQTRGEAWSERTVGQLVGIGPSGDAIVEDYRAMLQNIGARWLAVAQTPGINRLGYLYDYDIASGAHSTTVGIVAPWQQHFWMQTLGAISDLEHFADMTTWNAFRDHLYTGVVGILGGAGTSEFGHARAAGYTMRIADTPTGDPGAWYDSWGMVYERSFGMPNAGGDEMLGRSTIPTGYWGNLLPAIAYAVDDGAPGAAAAWARLTASSNWSTFAGSGFADTPLW
;
A
#
# COMPACT_ATOMS: atom_id res chain seq x y z
N MET A 1 -63.08 -1.41 30.78
CA MET A 1 -62.11 -1.15 31.87
C MET A 1 -60.73 -1.02 31.27
N GLY A 2 -60.35 0.20 30.89
CA GLY A 2 -59.04 0.52 30.30
C GLY A 2 -57.99 0.71 31.39
N ARG A 3 -56.81 0.12 31.21
CA ARG A 3 -55.63 0.39 32.04
C ARG A 3 -54.69 1.31 31.28
N ALA A 4 -54.49 2.49 31.86
CA ALA A 4 -53.56 3.51 31.41
C ALA A 4 -52.10 3.08 31.65
N VAL A 5 -51.23 3.43 30.71
CA VAL A 5 -49.77 3.35 30.82
C VAL A 5 -49.28 4.65 31.50
N PRO A 6 -48.35 4.61 32.47
CA PRO A 6 -47.79 5.83 33.04
C PRO A 6 -46.72 6.43 32.12
N ASP A 7 -46.91 7.70 31.80
CA ASP A 7 -45.95 8.61 31.19
C ASP A 7 -44.82 8.93 32.19
N LEU A 8 -43.59 8.53 31.87
CA LEU A 8 -42.36 8.91 32.59
C LEU A 8 -41.62 10.01 31.82
N GLY A 9 -42.22 11.19 31.78
CA GLY A 9 -41.58 12.42 31.35
C GLY A 9 -40.42 12.81 32.29
N ARG A 10 -39.18 12.47 31.90
CA ARG A 10 -37.98 13.10 32.48
C ARG A 10 -37.79 14.49 31.89
N ARG A 11 -38.07 15.50 32.71
CA ARG A 11 -37.70 16.91 32.48
C ARG A 11 -36.18 17.06 32.62
N CYS A 12 -35.45 17.14 31.51
CA CYS A 12 -34.16 17.81 31.51
C CYS A 12 -34.41 19.32 31.53
N ALA A 13 -34.15 19.95 32.67
CA ALA A 13 -34.13 21.40 32.78
C ALA A 13 -33.08 21.95 31.81
N ARG A 14 -33.52 22.75 30.82
CA ARG A 14 -32.64 23.60 30.03
C ARG A 14 -32.03 24.64 30.97
N VAL A 15 -30.73 24.51 31.23
CA VAL A 15 -29.91 25.63 31.68
C VAL A 15 -29.98 26.71 30.60
N PRO A 16 -30.34 27.97 30.91
CA PRO A 16 -30.24 29.05 29.94
C PRO A 16 -28.76 29.23 29.60
N LEU A 17 -28.36 28.79 28.40
CA LEU A 17 -27.11 29.23 27.80
C LEU A 17 -27.30 30.70 27.49
N GLY A 18 -26.76 31.56 28.36
CA GLY A 18 -26.66 32.99 28.09
C GLY A 18 -25.95 33.21 26.75
N ASP A 19 -26.35 34.28 26.07
CA ASP A 19 -25.81 34.75 24.79
C ASP A 19 -24.29 34.94 24.84
N ARG A 20 -23.55 33.83 24.71
CA ARG A 20 -22.22 33.87 24.14
C ARG A 20 -22.43 33.78 22.65
N GLN A 21 -22.23 34.89 21.96
CA GLN A 21 -22.03 34.91 20.51
C GLN A 21 -21.02 33.81 20.18
N ARG A 22 -21.52 32.68 19.66
CA ARG A 22 -20.66 31.70 19.03
C ARG A 22 -20.01 32.44 17.87
N PRO A 23 -18.67 32.46 17.74
CA PRO A 23 -18.04 32.94 16.52
C PRO A 23 -18.75 32.22 15.38
N GLY A 24 -19.37 33.00 14.48
CA GLY A 24 -20.17 32.44 13.39
C GLY A 24 -19.33 31.40 12.67
N ALA A 25 -19.95 30.32 12.21
CA ALA A 25 -19.24 29.22 11.52
C ALA A 25 -18.27 29.73 10.42
N GLU A 26 -18.53 30.91 9.87
CA GLU A 26 -17.70 31.66 8.92
C GLU A 26 -16.39 32.22 9.52
N GLN A 27 -16.37 32.69 10.77
CA GLN A 27 -15.14 33.10 11.47
C GLN A 27 -14.29 31.90 11.88
N LEU A 28 -14.92 30.78 12.26
CA LEU A 28 -14.20 29.54 12.53
C LEU A 28 -13.61 28.97 11.23
N ARG A 29 -14.38 28.98 10.14
CA ARG A 29 -13.92 28.62 8.80
C ARG A 29 -12.74 29.49 8.35
N HIS A 30 -12.83 30.82 8.46
CA HIS A 30 -11.72 31.71 8.14
C HIS A 30 -10.52 31.58 9.09
N HIS A 31 -10.72 31.13 10.34
CA HIS A 31 -9.61 30.82 11.24
C HIS A 31 -8.90 29.53 10.83
N LEU A 32 -9.66 28.49 10.46
CA LEU A 32 -9.13 27.22 9.96
C LEU A 32 -8.45 27.39 8.58
N GLU A 33 -9.03 28.18 7.67
CA GLU A 33 -8.41 28.54 6.39
C GLU A 33 -7.08 29.30 6.59
N ARG A 34 -7.02 30.25 7.54
CA ARG A 34 -5.77 30.95 7.87
C ARG A 34 -4.75 30.07 8.59
N GLN A 35 -5.19 29.10 9.39
CA GLN A 35 -4.29 28.12 9.97
C GLN A 35 -3.77 27.14 8.91
N ARG A 36 -4.58 26.78 7.90
CA ARG A 36 -4.16 26.01 6.72
C ARG A 36 -3.08 26.74 5.92
N ASP A 37 -3.20 28.05 5.73
CA ASP A 37 -2.21 28.85 4.99
C ASP A 37 -0.88 29.03 5.76
N GLN A 38 -0.92 29.04 7.11
CA GLN A 38 0.28 29.19 7.95
C GLN A 38 0.91 27.84 8.36
N ALA A 39 0.09 26.79 8.40
CA ALA A 39 0.46 25.41 8.64
C ALA A 39 0.33 24.61 7.34
N ALA A 40 0.66 25.20 6.18
CA ALA A 40 0.79 24.48 4.93
C ALA A 40 1.76 23.31 5.19
N GLY A 41 1.18 22.15 5.48
CA GLY A 41 1.88 20.89 5.62
C GLY A 41 2.69 20.73 4.35
N ALA A 42 3.83 20.04 4.41
CA ALA A 42 4.70 19.93 3.26
C ALA A 42 3.93 19.31 2.07
N CYS A 43 3.41 20.16 1.20
CA CYS A 43 2.80 19.80 -0.06
C CYS A 43 3.95 19.60 -1.04
N PRO A 44 3.87 18.59 -1.92
CA PRO A 44 4.91 18.33 -2.91
C PRO A 44 5.41 19.60 -3.63
N SER A 45 4.51 20.42 -4.17
CA SER A 45 4.84 21.61 -4.95
C SER A 45 5.45 22.75 -4.12
N ASP A 46 5.06 22.91 -2.85
CA ASP A 46 5.60 23.96 -1.98
C ASP A 46 6.98 23.61 -1.44
N ARG A 47 7.30 22.31 -1.39
CA ARG A 47 8.53 21.77 -0.81
C ARG A 47 9.21 20.80 -1.78
N PRO A 48 9.50 21.22 -3.03
CA PRO A 48 9.80 20.30 -4.13
C PRO A 48 11.09 19.49 -3.92
N ASP A 49 12.05 20.04 -3.19
CA ASP A 49 13.35 19.44 -2.91
C ASP A 49 13.59 19.10 -1.43
N TRP A 50 12.62 19.37 -0.54
CA TRP A 50 12.79 19.13 0.90
C TRP A 50 12.59 17.68 1.28
N SER A 51 13.34 17.24 2.30
CA SER A 51 13.04 16.06 3.09
C SER A 51 12.89 16.43 4.58
N LEU A 52 12.75 15.43 5.44
CA LEU A 52 12.80 15.59 6.90
C LEU A 52 14.09 16.27 7.40
N PHE A 53 15.16 16.25 6.59
CA PHE A 53 16.45 16.84 6.93
C PHE A 53 16.70 18.20 6.23
N GLY A 54 15.66 18.80 5.63
CA GLY A 54 15.70 20.11 5.00
C GLY A 54 15.76 20.07 3.46
N SER A 55 15.97 21.23 2.84
CA SER A 55 16.14 21.38 1.38
C SER A 55 17.31 20.54 0.87
N ALA A 56 17.09 19.82 -0.23
CA ALA A 56 18.00 18.84 -0.82
C ALA A 56 18.51 17.76 0.16
N GLY A 57 17.79 17.54 1.26
CA GLY A 57 18.14 16.52 2.24
C GLY A 57 17.93 15.10 1.70
N GLY A 58 18.69 14.15 2.27
CA GLY A 58 18.46 12.72 2.03
C GLY A 58 17.09 12.26 2.54
N GLY A 59 16.64 11.08 2.13
CA GLY A 59 15.47 10.44 2.72
C GLY A 59 15.80 9.82 4.08
N GLY A 60 14.77 9.50 4.87
CA GLY A 60 14.94 8.80 6.14
C GLY A 60 13.68 8.79 6.99
N ASN A 61 13.79 8.16 8.16
CA ASN A 61 12.74 8.18 9.17
C ASN A 61 12.81 9.50 9.97
N PRO A 62 11.65 10.01 10.44
CA PRO A 62 11.62 11.16 11.33
C PRO A 62 12.35 10.86 12.64
N PRO A 63 12.84 11.90 13.33
CA PRO A 63 13.48 11.74 14.63
C PRO A 63 12.59 10.98 15.62
N ALA A 64 13.18 10.05 16.36
CA ALA A 64 12.47 9.30 17.38
C ALA A 64 12.07 10.20 18.56
N ALA A 65 10.88 9.95 19.11
CA ALA A 65 10.42 10.52 20.37
C ALA A 65 10.64 9.50 21.49
N GLY A 66 11.86 9.47 22.04
CA GLY A 66 12.28 8.44 22.99
C GLY A 66 12.40 7.08 22.30
N THR A 67 11.68 6.07 22.80
CA THR A 67 11.62 4.72 22.18
C THR A 67 10.60 4.62 21.05
N LEU A 68 9.82 5.68 20.81
CA LEU A 68 8.82 5.70 19.75
C LEU A 68 9.46 6.24 18.47
N GLN A 69 9.41 5.43 17.42
CA GLN A 69 9.88 5.79 16.10
C GLN A 69 8.73 5.62 15.11
N TRP A 70 8.43 6.67 14.35
CA TRP A 70 7.60 6.53 13.16
C TRP A 70 8.46 5.93 12.06
N GLU A 71 7.93 4.94 11.36
CA GLU A 71 8.64 4.18 10.36
C GLU A 71 7.73 4.00 9.15
N ALA A 72 8.23 4.41 7.99
CA ALA A 72 7.45 4.53 6.75
C ALA A 72 6.89 3.20 6.23
N ALA A 73 7.40 2.07 6.72
CA ALA A 73 7.01 0.73 6.33
C ALA A 73 6.12 0.03 7.39
N HIS A 74 5.66 0.73 8.45
CA HIS A 74 4.77 0.17 9.47
C HIS A 74 3.78 1.21 10.07
N HIS A 75 3.52 2.35 9.40
CA HIS A 75 2.61 3.37 9.94
C HIS A 75 1.14 3.08 9.66
N GLY A 76 0.26 3.19 10.67
CA GLY A 76 -1.18 3.00 10.48
C GLY A 76 -1.83 4.08 9.61
N SER A 77 -3.03 3.79 9.08
CA SER A 77 -3.88 4.74 8.33
C SER A 77 -4.58 5.76 9.25
N GLY A 78 -3.80 6.58 9.94
CA GLY A 78 -4.35 7.53 10.91
C GLY A 78 -5.22 8.58 10.23
N GLY A 79 -6.38 8.87 10.81
CA GLY A 79 -7.36 9.80 10.28
C GLY A 79 -8.33 9.19 9.26
N PHE A 80 -7.93 8.18 8.46
CA PHE A 80 -8.75 7.64 7.35
C PHE A 80 -10.15 7.18 7.79
N LEU A 81 -10.24 6.17 8.66
CA LEU A 81 -11.53 5.64 9.12
C LEU A 81 -12.32 6.70 9.92
N ALA A 82 -11.62 7.52 10.70
CA ALA A 82 -12.25 8.54 11.50
C ALA A 82 -12.90 9.62 10.63
N TYR A 83 -12.22 10.06 9.56
CA TYR A 83 -12.75 11.01 8.59
C TYR A 83 -13.95 10.44 7.83
N LEU A 84 -13.89 9.18 7.39
CA LEU A 84 -15.01 8.50 6.74
C LEU A 84 -16.28 8.47 7.62
N ILE A 85 -16.12 8.31 8.93
CA ILE A 85 -17.25 8.21 9.86
C ILE A 85 -17.80 9.59 10.22
N THR A 86 -16.94 10.59 10.44
CA THR A 86 -17.35 11.86 11.04
C THR A 86 -17.42 13.02 10.05
N GLY A 87 -16.65 12.98 8.97
CA GLY A 87 -16.40 14.12 8.08
C GLY A 87 -15.64 15.27 8.76
N ASP A 88 -15.09 15.06 9.95
CA ASP A 88 -14.42 16.12 10.73
C ASP A 88 -13.04 16.43 10.14
N TYR A 89 -12.81 17.70 9.82
CA TYR A 89 -11.62 18.17 9.12
C TYR A 89 -10.32 17.89 9.89
N VAL A 90 -10.36 17.78 11.23
CA VAL A 90 -9.17 17.40 12.02
C VAL A 90 -8.60 16.02 11.63
N HIS A 91 -9.47 15.12 11.17
CA HIS A 91 -9.04 13.81 10.69
C HIS A 91 -8.47 13.87 9.27
N LEU A 92 -8.97 14.78 8.42
CA LEU A 92 -8.36 15.06 7.13
C LEU A 92 -6.95 15.67 7.32
N GLU A 93 -6.80 16.67 8.20
CA GLU A 93 -5.50 17.26 8.53
C GLU A 93 -4.51 16.21 9.08
N THR A 94 -5.01 15.24 9.84
CA THR A 94 -4.19 14.11 10.29
C THR A 94 -3.67 13.27 9.11
N MET A 95 -4.51 13.02 8.10
CA MET A 95 -4.11 12.30 6.90
C MET A 95 -3.12 13.12 6.05
N GLU A 96 -3.36 14.42 5.89
CA GLU A 96 -2.45 15.35 5.21
C GLU A 96 -1.06 15.36 5.89
N ALA A 97 -1.02 15.39 7.23
CA ALA A 97 0.23 15.32 7.99
C ALA A 97 0.96 13.97 7.79
N GLN A 98 0.22 12.86 7.68
CA GLN A 98 0.83 11.55 7.38
C GLN A 98 1.37 11.48 5.94
N ALA A 99 0.63 11.99 4.96
CA ALA A 99 1.08 12.08 3.57
C ALA A 99 2.34 12.95 3.46
N ALA A 100 2.36 14.10 4.15
CA ALA A 100 3.54 14.97 4.26
C ALA A 100 4.73 14.27 4.90
N THR A 101 4.51 13.45 5.93
CA THR A 101 5.58 12.66 6.55
C THR A 101 6.15 11.65 5.55
N CYS A 102 5.30 10.94 4.79
CA CYS A 102 5.75 10.01 3.75
C CYS A 102 6.56 10.75 2.66
N TYR A 103 6.06 11.89 2.17
CA TYR A 103 6.73 12.71 1.16
C TYR A 103 8.09 13.23 1.62
N LEU A 104 8.19 13.71 2.87
CA LEU A 104 9.43 14.22 3.45
C LEU A 104 10.39 13.09 3.85
N SER A 105 9.89 11.88 4.13
CA SER A 105 10.71 10.69 4.33
C SER A 105 11.38 10.24 3.03
N ALA A 106 10.76 10.49 1.88
CA ALA A 106 11.41 10.34 0.59
C ALA A 106 12.44 11.48 0.35
N GLY A 107 13.66 11.11 0.00
CA GLY A 107 14.66 12.07 -0.46
C GLY A 107 14.36 12.56 -1.89
N SER A 108 14.85 13.75 -2.25
CA SER A 108 14.70 14.34 -3.58
C SER A 108 15.86 14.03 -4.56
N GLY A 109 16.90 13.34 -4.09
CA GLY A 109 18.09 12.98 -4.88
C GLY A 109 17.97 11.68 -5.68
N TYR A 110 19.02 11.31 -6.40
CA TYR A 110 19.18 9.98 -7.05
C TYR A 110 18.09 9.60 -8.07
N GLY A 111 17.59 10.55 -8.86
CA GLY A 111 16.61 10.27 -9.93
C GLY A 111 15.17 10.01 -9.45
N ARG A 112 14.87 10.43 -8.21
CA ARG A 112 13.57 10.29 -7.56
C ARG A 112 12.58 11.38 -7.90
N GLY A 113 13.01 12.44 -8.57
CA GLY A 113 12.17 13.57 -8.95
C GLY A 113 12.00 14.63 -7.85
N PHE A 114 11.27 15.69 -8.18
CA PHE A 114 11.01 16.85 -7.31
C PHE A 114 9.52 17.16 -7.29
N GLY A 115 9.04 17.67 -6.16
CA GLY A 115 7.63 18.01 -5.97
C GLY A 115 6.71 16.87 -6.34
N THR A 116 5.70 17.14 -7.15
CA THR A 116 4.76 16.11 -7.62
C THR A 116 5.39 15.07 -8.54
N ALA A 117 6.59 15.29 -9.09
CA ALA A 117 7.30 14.24 -9.82
C ALA A 117 8.09 13.30 -8.89
N ARG A 118 8.03 13.50 -7.57
CA ARG A 118 8.75 12.68 -6.60
C ARG A 118 8.12 11.29 -6.46
N ASP A 119 8.96 10.28 -6.30
CA ASP A 119 8.57 8.91 -5.94
C ASP A 119 8.96 8.52 -4.50
N PHE A 120 8.46 7.38 -4.04
CA PHE A 120 8.79 6.79 -2.73
C PHE A 120 9.91 5.75 -2.80
N LEU A 121 10.73 5.76 -3.86
CA LEU A 121 11.70 4.69 -4.15
C LEU A 121 12.45 4.27 -2.89
N GLY A 122 12.53 2.99 -2.60
CA GLY A 122 13.11 2.54 -1.34
C GLY A 122 12.74 1.10 -1.11
N GLN A 123 12.76 0.66 0.14
CA GLN A 123 12.21 -0.66 0.47
C GLN A 123 10.78 -0.75 -0.12
N THR A 124 10.52 -1.78 -0.92
CA THR A 124 9.26 -1.99 -1.66
C THR A 124 8.05 -1.88 -0.76
N ARG A 125 8.12 -2.44 0.46
CA ARG A 125 7.07 -2.28 1.46
C ARG A 125 6.87 -0.80 1.85
N GLY A 126 7.93 -0.04 2.11
CA GLY A 126 7.84 1.37 2.52
C GLY A 126 7.20 2.25 1.44
N GLU A 127 7.48 1.96 0.17
CA GLU A 127 6.79 2.55 -0.97
C GLU A 127 5.30 2.24 -0.93
N ALA A 128 4.92 0.96 -0.79
CA ALA A 128 3.53 0.54 -0.68
C ALA A 128 2.78 1.17 0.52
N TRP A 129 3.40 1.32 1.69
CA TRP A 129 2.76 1.99 2.84
C TRP A 129 2.56 3.49 2.59
N SER A 130 3.54 4.14 1.95
CA SER A 130 3.49 5.55 1.60
C SER A 130 2.42 5.82 0.53
N GLU A 131 2.40 5.02 -0.54
CA GLU A 131 1.36 5.06 -1.58
C GLU A 131 -0.02 4.82 -1.00
N ARG A 132 -0.20 3.85 -0.08
CA ARG A 132 -1.48 3.64 0.59
C ARG A 132 -1.95 4.88 1.33
N THR A 133 -1.06 5.51 2.10
CA THR A 133 -1.41 6.73 2.86
C THR A 133 -1.79 7.88 1.92
N VAL A 134 -1.03 8.08 0.85
CA VAL A 134 -1.35 9.11 -0.15
C VAL A 134 -2.64 8.78 -0.90
N GLY A 135 -2.80 7.55 -1.38
CA GLY A 135 -4.01 7.10 -2.08
C GLY A 135 -5.26 7.19 -1.22
N GLN A 136 -5.16 6.91 0.08
CA GLN A 136 -6.24 7.12 1.03
C GLN A 136 -6.62 8.60 1.15
N LEU A 137 -5.66 9.51 1.27
CA LEU A 137 -5.91 10.97 1.26
C LEU A 137 -6.57 11.41 -0.04
N VAL A 138 -6.01 11.01 -1.17
CA VAL A 138 -6.45 11.43 -2.50
C VAL A 138 -7.84 10.85 -2.85
N GLY A 139 -8.15 9.64 -2.37
CA GLY A 139 -9.41 8.95 -2.65
C GLY A 139 -10.62 9.49 -1.87
N ILE A 140 -10.42 10.05 -0.67
CA ILE A 140 -11.54 10.54 0.15
C ILE A 140 -11.48 12.06 0.43
N GLY A 141 -10.36 12.70 0.10
CA GLY A 141 -10.18 14.14 0.24
C GLY A 141 -11.13 14.93 -0.66
N PRO A 142 -11.66 16.08 -0.22
CA PRO A 142 -12.57 16.90 -1.01
C PRO A 142 -11.94 17.37 -2.33
N SER A 143 -12.68 17.27 -3.44
CA SER A 143 -12.24 17.81 -4.72
C SER A 143 -12.01 19.32 -4.65
N GLY A 144 -10.89 19.78 -5.22
CA GLY A 144 -10.51 21.19 -5.22
C GLY A 144 -9.82 21.68 -3.93
N ASP A 145 -9.59 20.79 -2.95
CA ASP A 145 -8.62 21.08 -1.90
C ASP A 145 -7.20 21.07 -2.48
N ALA A 146 -6.45 22.15 -2.29
CA ALA A 146 -5.15 22.34 -2.92
C ALA A 146 -4.10 21.31 -2.47
N ILE A 147 -4.14 20.86 -1.20
CA ILE A 147 -3.21 19.86 -0.66
C ILE A 147 -3.52 18.50 -1.29
N VAL A 148 -4.81 18.13 -1.31
CA VAL A 148 -5.29 16.88 -1.89
C VAL A 148 -4.95 16.81 -3.38
N GLU A 149 -5.15 17.89 -4.14
CA GLU A 149 -4.83 17.90 -5.58
C GLU A 149 -3.33 17.82 -5.87
N ASP A 150 -2.48 18.36 -5.00
CA ASP A 150 -1.03 18.25 -5.13
C ASP A 150 -0.54 16.81 -4.92
N TYR A 151 -1.09 16.12 -3.91
CA TYR A 151 -0.87 14.69 -3.71
C TYR A 151 -1.49 13.82 -4.80
N ARG A 152 -2.64 14.22 -5.37
CA ARG A 152 -3.25 13.56 -6.52
C ARG A 152 -2.32 13.59 -7.72
N ALA A 153 -1.75 14.75 -8.04
CA ALA A 153 -0.77 14.89 -9.10
C ALA A 153 0.48 14.04 -8.85
N MET A 154 0.95 13.96 -7.61
CA MET A 154 2.06 13.08 -7.24
C MET A 154 1.78 11.61 -7.53
N LEU A 155 0.62 11.12 -7.09
CA LEU A 155 0.22 9.73 -7.29
C LEU A 155 0.02 9.39 -8.78
N GLN A 156 -0.50 10.34 -9.58
CA GLN A 156 -0.58 10.18 -11.04
C GLN A 156 0.80 10.00 -11.69
N ASN A 157 1.79 10.80 -11.26
CA ASN A 157 3.15 10.71 -11.77
C ASN A 157 3.83 9.39 -11.37
N ILE A 158 3.58 8.90 -10.16
CA ILE A 158 4.05 7.57 -9.71
C ILE A 158 3.47 6.48 -10.60
N GLY A 159 2.14 6.48 -10.82
CA GLY A 159 1.49 5.49 -11.69
C GLY A 159 2.03 5.52 -13.12
N ALA A 160 2.22 6.72 -13.70
CA ALA A 160 2.80 6.88 -15.03
C ALA A 160 4.24 6.38 -15.13
N ARG A 161 5.06 6.67 -14.11
CA ARG A 161 6.46 6.19 -14.04
C ARG A 161 6.53 4.67 -14.02
N TRP A 162 5.78 4.03 -13.12
CA TRP A 162 5.82 2.58 -13.00
C TRP A 162 5.21 1.85 -14.18
N LEU A 163 4.16 2.41 -14.79
CA LEU A 163 3.64 1.88 -16.06
C LEU A 163 4.70 1.94 -17.17
N ALA A 164 5.48 3.02 -17.24
CA ALA A 164 6.57 3.12 -18.21
C ALA A 164 7.65 2.05 -17.99
N VAL A 165 7.99 1.74 -16.74
CA VAL A 165 8.88 0.62 -16.41
C VAL A 165 8.25 -0.71 -16.86
N ALA A 166 7.00 -0.97 -16.48
CA ALA A 166 6.24 -2.17 -16.83
C ALA A 166 6.09 -2.39 -18.35
N GLN A 167 6.18 -1.33 -19.16
CA GLN A 167 6.11 -1.37 -20.62
C GLN A 167 7.48 -1.38 -21.31
N THR A 168 8.57 -1.45 -20.56
CA THR A 168 9.92 -1.49 -21.12
C THR A 168 10.07 -2.72 -22.03
N PRO A 169 10.48 -2.56 -23.31
CA PRO A 169 10.65 -3.70 -24.21
C PRO A 169 11.63 -4.72 -23.64
N GLY A 170 11.19 -5.98 -23.57
CA GLY A 170 12.01 -7.08 -23.04
C GLY A 170 12.00 -7.21 -21.52
N ILE A 171 11.16 -6.46 -20.79
CA ILE A 171 10.97 -6.70 -19.36
C ILE A 171 10.49 -8.14 -19.10
N ASN A 172 10.94 -8.72 -17.99
CA ASN A 172 10.50 -10.05 -17.56
C ASN A 172 8.97 -10.08 -17.33
N ARG A 173 8.39 -11.28 -17.32
CA ARG A 173 6.93 -11.48 -17.15
C ARG A 173 6.52 -11.89 -15.74
N LEU A 174 7.35 -11.58 -14.75
CA LEU A 174 7.11 -11.96 -13.35
C LEU A 174 6.17 -11.00 -12.63
N GLY A 175 5.86 -9.83 -13.19
CA GLY A 175 4.96 -8.84 -12.57
C GLY A 175 5.52 -8.18 -11.32
N TYR A 176 6.78 -8.41 -10.99
CA TYR A 176 7.49 -7.66 -9.96
C TYR A 176 8.23 -6.52 -10.64
N LEU A 177 8.18 -5.35 -10.03
CA LEU A 177 8.96 -4.18 -10.43
C LEU A 177 10.08 -3.94 -9.42
N TYR A 178 10.96 -2.98 -9.75
CA TYR A 178 12.14 -2.56 -9.00
C TYR A 178 12.11 -2.90 -7.51
N ASP A 179 13.20 -3.47 -7.01
CA ASP A 179 13.33 -3.78 -5.61
C ASP A 179 14.64 -3.20 -5.06
N TYR A 180 14.52 -2.21 -4.17
CA TYR A 180 15.65 -1.59 -3.50
C TYR A 180 16.42 -2.59 -2.64
N ASP A 181 15.77 -3.61 -2.09
CA ASP A 181 16.43 -4.60 -1.22
C ASP A 181 17.36 -5.49 -2.04
N ILE A 182 17.06 -5.71 -3.33
CA ILE A 182 18.03 -6.32 -4.26
C ILE A 182 19.16 -5.36 -4.58
N ALA A 183 18.85 -4.12 -4.96
CA ALA A 183 19.84 -3.13 -5.37
C ALA A 183 20.82 -2.75 -4.25
N SER A 184 20.35 -2.78 -2.99
CA SER A 184 21.15 -2.51 -1.79
C SER A 184 21.81 -3.75 -1.21
N GLY A 185 21.54 -4.94 -1.75
CA GLY A 185 22.07 -6.20 -1.26
C GLY A 185 21.56 -6.61 0.12
N ALA A 186 20.36 -6.16 0.52
CA ALA A 186 19.81 -6.35 1.86
C ALA A 186 19.58 -7.83 2.22
N HIS A 187 19.27 -8.67 1.22
CA HIS A 187 19.06 -10.12 1.41
C HIS A 187 20.21 -10.98 0.89
N SER A 188 20.96 -10.48 -0.09
CA SER A 188 22.14 -11.14 -0.65
C SER A 188 23.00 -10.15 -1.44
N THR A 189 24.32 -10.29 -1.33
CA THR A 189 25.30 -9.51 -2.11
C THR A 189 25.81 -10.25 -3.33
N THR A 190 25.37 -11.48 -3.59
CA THR A 190 25.90 -12.35 -4.66
C THR A 190 24.86 -12.74 -5.70
N VAL A 191 23.58 -12.73 -5.35
CA VAL A 191 22.45 -13.11 -6.23
C VAL A 191 21.27 -12.18 -5.96
N GLY A 192 20.38 -12.04 -6.94
CA GLY A 192 19.17 -11.24 -6.77
C GLY A 192 18.14 -11.98 -5.93
N ILE A 193 17.90 -11.48 -4.72
CA ILE A 193 16.92 -12.04 -3.77
C ILE A 193 15.84 -11.02 -3.47
N VAL A 194 14.61 -11.33 -3.86
CA VAL A 194 13.43 -10.54 -3.55
C VAL A 194 12.77 -11.08 -2.27
N ALA A 195 12.04 -10.22 -1.57
CA ALA A 195 11.09 -10.60 -0.53
C ALA A 195 9.66 -10.52 -1.09
N PRO A 196 9.06 -11.63 -1.60
CA PRO A 196 7.78 -11.59 -2.32
C PRO A 196 6.65 -10.92 -1.55
N TRP A 197 6.63 -11.09 -0.23
CA TRP A 197 5.60 -10.52 0.63
C TRP A 197 5.56 -8.98 0.58
N GLN A 198 6.67 -8.30 0.26
CA GLN A 198 6.67 -6.85 0.04
C GLN A 198 5.96 -6.47 -1.27
N GLN A 199 6.24 -7.22 -2.34
CA GLN A 199 5.61 -7.03 -3.64
C GLN A 199 4.11 -7.33 -3.57
N HIS A 200 3.71 -8.38 -2.83
CA HIS A 200 2.30 -8.69 -2.58
C HIS A 200 1.61 -7.59 -1.77
N PHE A 201 2.30 -7.03 -0.76
CA PHE A 201 1.77 -5.88 -0.02
C PHE A 201 1.56 -4.67 -0.95
N TRP A 202 2.46 -4.45 -1.90
CA TRP A 202 2.28 -3.40 -2.91
C TRP A 202 1.10 -3.66 -3.83
N MET A 203 0.95 -4.89 -4.33
CA MET A 203 -0.20 -5.31 -5.17
C MET A 203 -1.54 -5.04 -4.50
N GLN A 204 -1.70 -5.42 -3.23
CA GLN A 204 -2.96 -5.15 -2.52
C GLN A 204 -3.15 -3.65 -2.26
N THR A 205 -2.07 -2.87 -2.06
CA THR A 205 -2.16 -1.42 -1.91
C THR A 205 -2.72 -0.81 -3.19
N LEU A 206 -2.19 -1.20 -4.35
CA LEU A 206 -2.67 -0.68 -5.64
C LEU A 206 -4.12 -1.09 -5.90
N GLY A 207 -4.52 -2.32 -5.55
CA GLY A 207 -5.91 -2.76 -5.59
C GLY A 207 -6.82 -1.89 -4.74
N ALA A 208 -6.49 -1.78 -3.45
CA ALA A 208 -7.26 -0.96 -2.50
C ALA A 208 -7.37 0.51 -2.93
N ILE A 209 -6.31 1.09 -3.48
CA ILE A 209 -6.31 2.47 -3.98
C ILE A 209 -7.15 2.60 -5.27
N SER A 210 -7.16 1.56 -6.12
CA SER A 210 -7.95 1.57 -7.36
C SER A 210 -9.45 1.58 -7.07
N ASP A 211 -9.88 0.83 -6.06
CA ASP A 211 -11.28 0.81 -5.61
C ASP A 211 -11.78 2.15 -5.06
N LEU A 212 -10.86 3.05 -4.65
CA LEU A 212 -11.22 4.41 -4.24
C LEU A 212 -11.51 5.32 -5.44
N GLU A 213 -11.24 4.89 -6.68
CA GLU A 213 -11.49 5.63 -7.93
C GLU A 213 -11.01 7.10 -7.89
N HIS A 214 -9.81 7.25 -7.35
CA HIS A 214 -9.26 8.54 -6.94
C HIS A 214 -8.75 9.41 -8.11
N PHE A 215 -8.91 8.99 -9.36
CA PHE A 215 -8.65 9.81 -10.55
C PHE A 215 -9.86 9.85 -11.47
N ALA A 216 -10.04 10.97 -12.19
CA ALA A 216 -11.04 11.06 -13.24
C ALA A 216 -10.80 10.06 -14.38
N ASP A 217 -9.54 9.72 -14.63
CA ASP A 217 -9.12 8.65 -15.55
C ASP A 217 -8.20 7.68 -14.81
N MET A 218 -8.70 6.47 -14.57
CA MET A 218 -7.99 5.39 -13.89
C MET A 218 -7.15 4.52 -14.84
N THR A 219 -7.13 4.80 -16.16
CA THR A 219 -6.51 3.93 -17.17
C THR A 219 -5.04 3.63 -16.88
N THR A 220 -4.24 4.66 -16.61
CA THR A 220 -2.80 4.51 -16.31
C THR A 220 -2.58 3.75 -15.01
N TRP A 221 -3.33 4.10 -13.96
CA TRP A 221 -3.18 3.48 -12.64
C TRP A 221 -3.57 2.01 -12.67
N ASN A 222 -4.70 1.68 -13.30
CA ASN A 222 -5.18 0.30 -13.41
C ASN A 222 -4.24 -0.53 -14.28
N ALA A 223 -3.67 0.03 -15.36
CA ALA A 223 -2.68 -0.70 -16.17
C ALA A 223 -1.39 -1.01 -15.38
N PHE A 224 -0.95 -0.11 -14.50
CA PHE A 224 0.17 -0.34 -13.58
C PHE A 224 -0.17 -1.44 -12.56
N ARG A 225 -1.33 -1.34 -11.89
CA ARG A 225 -1.84 -2.37 -10.97
C ARG A 225 -1.92 -3.74 -11.64
N ASP A 226 -2.50 -3.81 -12.84
CA ASP A 226 -2.72 -5.06 -13.57
C ASP A 226 -1.40 -5.74 -13.96
N HIS A 227 -0.35 -4.97 -14.26
CA HIS A 227 0.99 -5.53 -14.43
C HIS A 227 1.45 -6.24 -13.16
N LEU A 228 1.30 -5.61 -12.00
CA LEU A 228 1.72 -6.19 -10.73
C LEU A 228 0.93 -7.47 -10.39
N TYR A 229 -0.36 -7.54 -10.71
CA TYR A 229 -1.14 -8.77 -10.49
C TYR A 229 -0.60 -9.98 -11.23
N THR A 230 0.13 -9.81 -12.34
CA THR A 230 0.78 -10.96 -12.99
C THR A 230 1.77 -11.68 -12.07
N GLY A 231 2.31 -10.99 -11.06
CA GLY A 231 3.19 -11.60 -10.07
C GLY A 231 2.48 -12.49 -9.06
N VAL A 232 1.40 -12.03 -8.42
CA VAL A 232 0.65 -12.89 -7.50
C VAL A 232 -0.03 -14.06 -8.23
N VAL A 233 -0.48 -13.85 -9.47
CA VAL A 233 -1.04 -14.92 -10.32
C VAL A 233 0.04 -15.94 -10.66
N GLY A 234 1.24 -15.49 -11.01
CA GLY A 234 2.33 -16.35 -11.44
C GLY A 234 3.01 -17.12 -10.30
N ILE A 235 3.18 -16.51 -9.12
CA ILE A 235 3.73 -17.19 -7.95
C ILE A 235 2.76 -18.24 -7.37
N LEU A 236 1.46 -18.08 -7.60
CA LEU A 236 0.45 -19.12 -7.34
C LEU A 236 0.33 -20.13 -8.51
N GLY A 237 1.40 -20.28 -9.29
CA GLY A 237 1.52 -21.13 -10.47
C GLY A 237 1.25 -22.62 -10.26
N GLY A 238 1.19 -23.33 -11.38
CA GLY A 238 0.80 -24.73 -11.47
C GLY A 238 1.98 -25.65 -11.17
N ALA A 239 1.90 -26.88 -11.68
CA ALA A 239 3.05 -27.75 -11.80
C ALA A 239 3.72 -27.55 -13.17
N GLY A 240 5.01 -27.85 -13.27
CA GLY A 240 5.75 -27.80 -14.54
C GLY A 240 6.90 -26.80 -14.53
N THR A 241 7.78 -26.92 -15.53
CA THR A 241 9.07 -26.22 -15.59
C THR A 241 8.96 -24.72 -15.84
N SER A 242 7.81 -24.22 -16.27
CA SER A 242 7.55 -22.78 -16.48
C SER A 242 6.82 -22.11 -15.31
N GLU A 243 6.29 -22.89 -14.37
CA GLU A 243 5.37 -22.43 -13.31
C GLU A 243 6.07 -22.35 -11.96
N PHE A 244 5.70 -21.39 -11.11
CA PHE A 244 6.10 -21.39 -9.71
C PHE A 244 5.13 -22.27 -8.92
N GLY A 245 5.60 -23.35 -8.31
CA GLY A 245 4.71 -24.27 -7.59
C GLY A 245 4.03 -23.59 -6.41
N HIS A 246 2.70 -23.41 -6.49
CA HIS A 246 1.93 -22.64 -5.49
C HIS A 246 2.19 -23.09 -4.05
N ALA A 247 2.44 -24.39 -3.81
CA ALA A 247 2.74 -24.94 -2.49
C ALA A 247 3.83 -24.18 -1.72
N ARG A 248 4.75 -23.48 -2.42
CA ARG A 248 5.84 -22.71 -1.81
C ARG A 248 5.73 -21.19 -1.99
N ALA A 249 4.56 -20.68 -2.40
CA ALA A 249 4.38 -19.26 -2.77
C ALA A 249 4.68 -18.27 -1.62
N ALA A 250 4.51 -18.71 -0.37
CA ALA A 250 4.76 -17.89 0.82
C ALA A 250 6.18 -18.03 1.41
N GLY A 251 7.20 -18.26 0.58
CA GLY A 251 8.59 -18.16 1.04
C GLY A 251 8.96 -16.72 1.40
N TYR A 252 9.76 -16.55 2.46
CA TYR A 252 10.19 -15.22 2.90
C TYR A 252 11.00 -14.47 1.85
N THR A 253 11.87 -15.21 1.16
CA THR A 253 12.74 -14.70 0.10
C THR A 253 12.76 -15.67 -1.07
N MET A 254 12.92 -15.14 -2.28
CA MET A 254 13.05 -15.91 -3.52
C MET A 254 14.19 -15.37 -4.36
N ARG A 255 14.89 -16.26 -5.07
CA ARG A 255 15.91 -15.88 -6.05
C ARG A 255 15.26 -15.50 -7.37
N ILE A 256 15.45 -14.26 -7.78
CA ILE A 256 14.86 -13.68 -8.99
C ILE A 256 15.90 -13.42 -10.09
N ALA A 257 17.19 -13.40 -9.74
CA ALA A 257 18.29 -13.16 -10.67
C ALA A 257 19.60 -13.84 -10.24
N ASP A 258 20.51 -14.03 -11.19
CA ASP A 258 21.83 -14.60 -10.93
C ASP A 258 22.84 -13.60 -10.35
N THR A 259 22.52 -12.30 -10.41
CA THR A 259 23.31 -11.20 -9.85
C THR A 259 22.40 -10.25 -9.06
N PRO A 260 22.92 -9.51 -8.07
CA PRO A 260 22.13 -8.53 -7.34
C PRO A 260 21.89 -7.30 -8.23
N THR A 261 20.75 -7.27 -8.91
CA THR A 261 20.32 -6.17 -9.77
C THR A 261 18.88 -5.76 -9.48
N GLY A 262 18.65 -4.48 -9.22
CA GLY A 262 17.30 -3.93 -9.07
C GLY A 262 16.58 -3.71 -10.41
N ASP A 263 17.25 -3.95 -11.54
CA ASP A 263 16.68 -3.84 -12.89
C ASP A 263 15.84 -5.09 -13.23
N PRO A 264 14.51 -4.96 -13.37
CA PRO A 264 13.65 -6.07 -13.76
C PRO A 264 14.02 -6.67 -15.13
N GLY A 265 14.61 -5.92 -16.05
CA GLY A 265 15.04 -6.45 -17.36
C GLY A 265 16.13 -7.54 -17.26
N ALA A 266 16.80 -7.65 -16.11
CA ALA A 266 17.86 -8.63 -15.87
C ALA A 266 17.42 -9.80 -14.97
N TRP A 267 16.13 -9.89 -14.61
CA TRP A 267 15.58 -10.97 -13.80
C TRP A 267 15.22 -12.19 -14.66
N TYR A 268 14.91 -13.31 -14.01
CA TYR A 268 14.51 -14.53 -14.71
C TYR A 268 13.23 -14.35 -15.54
N ASP A 269 13.16 -15.03 -16.68
CA ASP A 269 12.03 -14.89 -17.62
C ASP A 269 10.78 -15.66 -17.20
N SER A 270 10.89 -16.60 -16.25
CA SER A 270 9.78 -17.45 -15.84
C SER A 270 9.77 -17.76 -14.36
N TRP A 271 8.55 -17.92 -13.86
CA TRP A 271 8.25 -18.35 -12.50
C TRP A 271 8.80 -19.75 -12.17
N GLY A 272 8.90 -20.63 -13.17
CA GLY A 272 9.59 -21.92 -13.02
C GLY A 272 11.09 -21.80 -12.77
N MET A 273 11.78 -20.86 -13.43
CA MET A 273 13.19 -20.56 -13.11
C MET A 273 13.33 -20.00 -11.70
N VAL A 274 12.45 -19.08 -11.28
CA VAL A 274 12.43 -18.55 -9.91
C VAL A 274 12.29 -19.69 -8.90
N TYR A 275 11.38 -20.63 -9.13
CA TYR A 275 11.19 -21.80 -8.28
C TYR A 275 12.44 -22.68 -8.22
N GLU A 276 12.95 -23.11 -9.38
CA GLU A 276 14.11 -24.01 -9.44
C GLU A 276 15.35 -23.38 -8.78
N ARG A 277 15.59 -22.09 -9.03
CA ARG A 277 16.74 -21.37 -8.48
C ARG A 277 16.61 -21.06 -6.99
N SER A 278 15.38 -20.95 -6.48
CA SER A 278 15.12 -20.72 -5.05
C SER A 278 15.20 -22.01 -4.23
N PHE A 279 14.78 -23.15 -4.80
CA PHE A 279 14.62 -24.40 -4.05
C PHE A 279 15.58 -25.52 -4.46
N GLY A 280 16.35 -25.33 -5.54
CA GLY A 280 17.29 -26.34 -6.05
C GLY A 280 16.63 -27.60 -6.56
N MET A 281 15.35 -27.52 -6.96
CA MET A 281 14.57 -28.67 -7.43
C MET A 281 13.53 -28.25 -8.47
N PRO A 282 13.15 -29.15 -9.40
CA PRO A 282 12.07 -28.87 -10.35
C PRO A 282 10.72 -28.77 -9.65
N ASN A 283 9.82 -27.98 -10.22
CA ASN A 283 8.45 -27.86 -9.75
C ASN A 283 7.61 -29.09 -10.13
N ALA A 284 7.46 -30.02 -9.19
CA ALA A 284 6.60 -31.19 -9.31
C ALA A 284 5.13 -30.93 -8.92
N GLY A 285 4.78 -29.68 -8.59
CA GLY A 285 3.51 -29.33 -7.98
C GLY A 285 3.46 -29.67 -6.49
N GLY A 286 2.26 -29.64 -5.95
CA GLY A 286 1.93 -29.92 -4.56
C GLY A 286 0.47 -29.54 -4.31
N ASP A 287 -0.15 -30.14 -3.33
CA ASP A 287 -1.53 -29.86 -2.94
C ASP A 287 -1.63 -29.20 -1.56
N GLU A 288 -0.51 -28.89 -0.90
CA GLU A 288 -0.47 -28.29 0.43
C GLU A 288 0.21 -26.92 0.41
N MET A 289 -0.35 -25.94 1.14
CA MET A 289 0.35 -24.69 1.45
C MET A 289 1.48 -24.96 2.46
N LEU A 290 2.73 -24.87 2.02
CA LEU A 290 3.91 -25.12 2.85
C LEU A 290 4.40 -23.87 3.58
N GLY A 291 5.31 -24.07 4.53
CA GLY A 291 5.90 -23.01 5.35
C GLY A 291 5.07 -22.72 6.59
N ARG A 292 5.11 -21.47 7.07
CA ARG A 292 4.31 -21.03 8.23
C ARG A 292 2.85 -20.76 7.81
N SER A 293 2.17 -21.77 7.27
CA SER A 293 0.82 -21.71 6.69
C SER A 293 -0.32 -21.77 7.70
N THR A 294 -0.04 -21.92 9.00
CA THR A 294 -1.08 -22.02 10.04
C THR A 294 -1.09 -20.84 11.01
N ILE A 295 -0.33 -19.77 10.72
CA ILE A 295 -0.31 -18.57 11.55
C ILE A 295 -0.77 -17.36 10.74
N PRO A 296 -1.66 -16.50 11.29
CA PRO A 296 -2.11 -15.30 10.60
C PRO A 296 -0.98 -14.33 10.20
N THR A 297 0.13 -14.36 10.93
CA THR A 297 1.34 -13.58 10.64
C THR A 297 2.27 -14.22 9.60
N GLY A 298 1.85 -15.32 8.99
CA GLY A 298 2.60 -15.98 7.92
C GLY A 298 2.55 -15.18 6.62
N TYR A 299 3.50 -15.43 5.72
CA TYR A 299 3.54 -14.74 4.41
C TYR A 299 2.36 -15.11 3.49
N TRP A 300 1.64 -16.18 3.79
CA TRP A 300 0.35 -16.47 3.19
C TRP A 300 -0.67 -15.36 3.45
N GLY A 301 -0.65 -14.77 4.64
CA GLY A 301 -1.50 -13.63 4.99
C GLY A 301 -1.20 -12.37 4.20
N ASN A 302 0.06 -12.18 3.78
CA ASN A 302 0.45 -11.05 2.92
C ASN A 302 0.05 -11.29 1.45
N LEU A 303 0.10 -12.54 1.02
CA LEU A 303 -0.26 -12.97 -0.34
C LEU A 303 -1.77 -12.93 -0.56
N LEU A 304 -2.57 -13.30 0.46
CA LEU A 304 -4.01 -13.52 0.32
C LEU A 304 -4.79 -12.30 -0.21
N PRO A 305 -4.60 -11.07 0.32
CA PRO A 305 -5.36 -9.94 -0.20
C PRO A 305 -4.88 -9.50 -1.58
N ALA A 306 -3.59 -9.69 -1.91
CA ALA A 306 -3.08 -9.43 -3.25
C ALA A 306 -3.79 -10.28 -4.31
N ILE A 307 -3.96 -11.59 -4.06
CA ILE A 307 -4.70 -12.45 -4.98
C ILE A 307 -6.21 -12.18 -4.93
N ALA A 308 -6.77 -11.80 -3.78
CA ALA A 308 -8.18 -11.44 -3.67
C ALA A 308 -8.52 -10.21 -4.55
N TYR A 309 -7.75 -9.13 -4.44
CA TYR A 309 -7.91 -7.97 -5.32
C TYR A 309 -7.71 -8.34 -6.79
N ALA A 310 -6.70 -9.15 -7.13
CA ALA A 310 -6.50 -9.61 -8.50
C ALA A 310 -7.70 -10.40 -9.06
N VAL A 311 -8.40 -11.17 -8.21
CA VAL A 311 -9.65 -11.87 -8.60
C VAL A 311 -10.79 -10.89 -8.80
N ASP A 312 -11.00 -9.97 -7.85
CA ASP A 312 -12.09 -9.01 -7.85
C ASP A 312 -11.97 -8.04 -9.05
N ASP A 313 -10.74 -7.64 -9.39
CA ASP A 313 -10.41 -6.83 -10.57
C ASP A 313 -10.42 -7.59 -11.90
N GLY A 314 -10.62 -8.92 -11.87
CA GLY A 314 -10.69 -9.74 -13.07
C GLY A 314 -9.35 -9.93 -13.78
N ALA A 315 -8.23 -9.88 -13.06
CA ALA A 315 -6.90 -10.06 -13.63
C ALA A 315 -6.77 -11.44 -14.33
N PRO A 316 -6.17 -11.51 -15.53
CA PRO A 316 -6.05 -12.76 -16.27
C PRO A 316 -5.39 -13.88 -15.45
N GLY A 317 -6.09 -15.00 -15.29
CA GLY A 317 -5.60 -16.18 -14.55
C GLY A 317 -5.77 -16.11 -13.03
N ALA A 318 -6.20 -14.98 -12.45
CA ALA A 318 -6.36 -14.83 -11.00
C ALA A 318 -7.39 -15.80 -10.42
N ALA A 319 -8.55 -15.98 -11.07
CA ALA A 319 -9.55 -16.95 -10.64
C ALA A 319 -8.99 -18.39 -10.55
N ALA A 320 -8.12 -18.78 -11.49
CA ALA A 320 -7.47 -20.10 -11.48
C ALA A 320 -6.37 -20.21 -10.42
N ALA A 321 -5.60 -19.14 -10.18
CA ALA A 321 -4.65 -19.05 -9.08
C ALA A 321 -5.34 -19.16 -7.72
N TRP A 322 -6.44 -18.42 -7.52
CA TRP A 322 -7.27 -18.50 -6.32
C TRP A 322 -7.87 -19.89 -6.11
N ALA A 323 -8.40 -20.51 -7.17
CA ALA A 323 -8.93 -21.87 -7.09
C ALA A 323 -7.87 -22.88 -6.66
N ARG A 324 -6.61 -22.75 -7.14
CA ARG A 324 -5.50 -23.60 -6.69
C ARG A 324 -5.19 -23.41 -5.21
N LEU A 325 -5.07 -22.15 -4.77
CA LEU A 325 -4.80 -21.81 -3.37
C LEU A 325 -5.88 -22.35 -2.43
N THR A 326 -7.15 -22.15 -2.78
CA THR A 326 -8.28 -22.56 -1.95
C THR A 326 -8.60 -24.07 -2.04
N ALA A 327 -8.08 -24.76 -3.06
CA ALA A 327 -8.13 -26.21 -3.17
C ALA A 327 -7.00 -26.92 -2.41
N SER A 328 -6.04 -26.19 -1.81
CA SER A 328 -4.99 -26.81 -1.02
C SER A 328 -5.58 -27.64 0.14
N SER A 329 -5.01 -28.81 0.40
CA SER A 329 -5.48 -29.80 1.38
C SER A 329 -5.57 -29.25 2.81
N ASN A 330 -4.78 -28.23 3.13
CA ASN A 330 -4.78 -27.54 4.41
C ASN A 330 -5.48 -26.16 4.40
N TRP A 331 -6.21 -25.82 3.33
CA TRP A 331 -6.94 -24.54 3.22
C TRP A 331 -7.92 -24.32 4.38
N SER A 332 -8.69 -25.35 4.77
CA SER A 332 -9.64 -25.23 5.88
C SER A 332 -8.97 -24.86 7.20
N THR A 333 -7.75 -25.36 7.43
CA THR A 333 -6.95 -25.04 8.62
C THR A 333 -6.47 -23.59 8.57
N PHE A 334 -5.98 -23.14 7.42
CA PHE A 334 -5.55 -21.75 7.23
C PHE A 334 -6.72 -20.77 7.35
N ALA A 335 -7.84 -21.03 6.67
CA ALA A 335 -9.05 -20.21 6.74
C ALA A 335 -9.61 -20.15 8.17
N GLY A 336 -9.51 -21.25 8.93
CA GLY A 336 -9.90 -21.33 10.33
C GLY A 336 -8.88 -20.80 11.34
N SER A 337 -7.75 -20.23 10.90
CA SER A 337 -6.66 -19.78 11.79
C SER A 337 -6.93 -18.46 12.52
N GLY A 338 -8.11 -17.85 12.31
CA GLY A 338 -8.45 -16.54 12.87
C GLY A 338 -7.90 -15.36 12.06
N PHE A 339 -7.47 -15.60 10.80
CA PHE A 339 -6.98 -14.54 9.91
C PHE A 339 -8.01 -13.41 9.73
N ALA A 340 -9.29 -13.75 9.66
CA ALA A 340 -10.38 -12.77 9.57
C ALA A 340 -10.65 -12.04 10.91
N ASP A 341 -10.25 -12.61 12.04
CA ASP A 341 -10.57 -12.09 13.38
C ASP A 341 -9.46 -11.17 13.91
N THR A 342 -8.21 -11.45 13.57
CA THR A 342 -7.06 -10.63 13.96
C THR A 342 -6.18 -10.41 12.74
N PRO A 343 -6.51 -9.44 11.86
CA PRO A 343 -5.64 -9.09 10.76
C PRO A 343 -4.33 -8.54 11.34
N LEU A 344 -3.27 -9.35 11.29
CA LEU A 344 -1.94 -8.99 11.77
C LEU A 344 -1.03 -8.80 10.56
N TRP A 345 -0.51 -7.59 10.45
CA TRP A 345 0.55 -7.19 9.52
C TRP A 345 1.82 -6.91 10.32
#